data_AF-A0A6G6BUG6-F1
#
_entry.id   AF-A0A6G6BUG6-F1
#
_cell.length_a   1.000
_cell.length_b   1.000
_cell.length_c   1.000
_cell.angle_alpha   90.00
_cell.angle_beta   90.00
_cell.angle_gamma   90.00
#
_symmetry.space_group_name_H-M   'P 1'
#
loop_
_entity.id
_entity.type
_entity.pdbx_description
1 polymer ?
#
loop_
_entity_poly.entity_id
_entity_poly.type
_entity_poly.pdbx_seq_one_letter_code
_entity_poly.pdbx_strand_id
1 'polypeptide(L)'
;MSLKIRLKRIGKKHKPIYHIVVANSRSPRDGKFIEKLGNYNPHKEEHNHAILNINKSISWLVKGAQPTDTVKSIFRKNGVLFKKHLLEGVKKGGLTNEEANQKFNVW
;
A
#
# COMPACT_ATOMS: atom_id res chain seq x y z
N MET A 1 -8.17 13.84 -13.32
CA MET A 1 -6.75 13.53 -13.01
C MET A 1 -6.75 12.67 -11.74
N SER A 2 -6.33 11.40 -11.81
CA SER A 2 -6.43 10.45 -10.69
C SER A 2 -5.05 9.89 -10.33
N LEU A 3 -4.70 9.98 -9.04
CA LEU A 3 -3.54 9.32 -8.44
C LEU A 3 -3.88 7.85 -8.20
N LYS A 4 -3.03 6.95 -8.71
CA LYS A 4 -3.17 5.51 -8.48
C LYS A 4 -1.96 4.95 -7.77
N ILE A 5 -2.21 4.00 -6.88
CA ILE A 5 -1.17 3.14 -6.32
C ILE A 5 -1.15 1.86 -7.14
N ARG A 6 -0.05 1.61 -7.84
CA ARG A 6 0.06 0.53 -8.83
C ARG A 6 1.39 -0.19 -8.74
N LEU A 7 1.47 -1.35 -9.39
CA LEU A 7 2.69 -2.12 -9.53
C LEU A 7 3.48 -1.66 -10.77
N LYS A 8 4.72 -1.23 -10.57
CA LYS A 8 5.70 -1.03 -11.63
C LYS A 8 6.52 -2.30 -11.76
N ARG A 9 6.57 -2.89 -12.96
CA ARG A 9 7.33 -4.13 -13.19
C ARG A 9 8.81 -3.81 -13.31
N ILE A 10 9.61 -4.61 -12.63
CA ILE A 10 11.06 -4.67 -12.74
C ILE A 10 11.48 -6.14 -12.80
N GLY A 11 12.79 -6.40 -12.89
CA GLY A 11 13.34 -7.75 -12.92
C GLY A 11 13.48 -8.32 -14.33
N LYS A 12 13.79 -9.62 -14.39
CA LYS A 12 14.17 -10.31 -15.63
C LYS A 12 12.95 -11.01 -16.25
N LYS A 13 13.12 -11.46 -17.50
CA LYS A 13 12.18 -12.41 -18.13
C LYS A 13 12.00 -13.63 -17.20
N HIS A 14 10.76 -14.11 -17.04
CA HIS A 14 10.37 -15.21 -16.14
C HIS A 14 10.61 -15.02 -14.62
N LYS A 15 11.18 -13.89 -14.19
CA LYS A 15 11.33 -13.53 -12.77
C LYS A 15 10.94 -12.07 -12.53
N PRO A 16 9.64 -11.72 -12.71
CA PRO A 16 9.16 -10.38 -12.44
C PRO A 16 9.25 -10.04 -10.94
N ILE A 17 9.75 -8.84 -10.68
CA ILE A 17 9.69 -8.19 -9.37
C ILE A 17 8.87 -6.92 -9.58
N TYR A 18 8.20 -6.41 -8.55
CA TYR A 18 7.37 -5.23 -8.67
C TYR A 18 7.74 -4.19 -7.61
N HIS A 19 7.72 -2.92 -8.00
CA HIS A 19 7.70 -1.82 -7.05
C HIS A 19 6.25 -1.35 -6.86
N ILE A 20 5.84 -1.17 -5.61
CA ILE A 20 4.56 -0.54 -5.27
C ILE A 20 4.81 0.96 -5.30
N VAL A 21 4.21 1.66 -6.27
CA VAL A 21 4.47 3.07 -6.53
C VAL A 21 3.18 3.88 -6.61
N VAL A 22 3.29 5.14 -6.21
CA VAL A 22 2.25 6.15 -6.46
C VAL A 22 2.58 6.86 -7.76
N ALA A 23 1.64 6.84 -8.70
CA ALA A 23 1.80 7.51 -9.99
C ALA A 23 0.47 8.06 -10.49
N ASN A 24 0.53 8.99 -11.44
CA ASN A 24 -0.67 9.43 -12.14
C ASN A 24 -1.19 8.28 -13.03
N SER A 25 -2.50 8.11 -13.04
CA SER A 25 -3.21 7.13 -13.88
C SER A 25 -2.81 7.13 -15.36
N ARG A 26 -2.49 8.30 -15.93
CA ARG A 26 -2.12 8.47 -17.35
C ARG A 26 -0.65 8.14 -17.64
N SER A 27 0.20 8.03 -16.61
CA SER A 27 1.62 7.77 -16.81
C SER A 27 1.85 6.33 -17.30
N PRO A 28 2.84 6.06 -18.16
CA PRO A 28 3.14 4.69 -18.60
C PRO A 28 3.58 3.82 -17.42
N ARG A 29 3.38 2.49 -17.50
CA ARG A 29 3.64 1.55 -16.38
C ARG A 29 5.03 1.74 -15.77
N ASP A 30 6.04 1.80 -16.63
CA ASP A 30 7.45 1.84 -16.20
C ASP A 30 8.03 3.27 -16.19
N GLY A 31 7.17 4.29 -16.36
CA GLY A 31 7.58 5.69 -16.39
C GLY A 31 7.94 6.29 -15.04
N LYS A 32 7.93 7.63 -15.02
CA LYS A 32 8.11 8.45 -13.82
C LYS A 32 6.98 8.20 -12.83
N PHE A 33 7.35 7.99 -11.58
CA PHE A 33 6.44 7.87 -10.44
C PHE A 33 6.75 8.98 -9.43
N ILE A 34 5.81 9.24 -8.51
CA ILE A 34 5.93 10.29 -7.51
C ILE A 34 6.71 9.78 -6.32
N GLU A 35 6.26 8.66 -5.75
CA GLU A 35 6.89 8.05 -4.59
C GLU A 35 6.80 6.52 -4.66
N LYS A 36 7.84 5.86 -4.14
CA LYS A 36 7.89 4.41 -3.95
C LYS A 36 7.45 4.07 -2.52
N LEU A 37 6.41 3.25 -2.40
CA LEU A 37 5.88 2.82 -1.10
C LEU A 37 6.50 1.52 -0.62
N GLY A 38 6.93 0.66 -1.55
CA GLY A 38 7.45 -0.65 -1.22
C GLY A 38 7.85 -1.48 -2.43
N ASN A 39 8.13 -2.75 -2.16
CA ASN A 39 8.46 -3.78 -3.13
C ASN A 39 7.51 -4.96 -2.96
N TYR A 40 7.19 -5.62 -4.06
CA TYR A 40 6.45 -6.87 -4.10
C TYR A 40 7.20 -7.88 -4.97
N ASN A 41 7.52 -9.04 -4.40
CA ASN A 41 8.15 -10.15 -5.11
C ASN A 41 7.27 -11.41 -4.97
N PRO A 42 6.58 -11.84 -6.04
CA PRO A 42 5.70 -13.02 -5.99
C PRO A 42 6.46 -14.36 -5.94
N HIS A 43 7.79 -14.35 -6.09
CA HIS A 43 8.61 -15.57 -6.08
C HIS A 43 9.27 -15.87 -4.72
N LYS A 44 9.07 -15.01 -3.72
CA LYS A 44 9.55 -15.27 -2.36
C LYS A 44 8.56 -16.16 -1.61
N GLU A 45 8.87 -16.52 -0.38
CA GLU A 45 7.91 -17.15 0.52
C GLU A 45 6.82 -16.14 0.93
N GLU A 46 5.62 -16.64 1.25
CA GLU A 46 4.41 -15.82 1.41
C GLU A 46 4.55 -14.69 2.44
N HIS A 47 5.28 -14.93 3.54
CA HIS A 47 5.51 -13.94 4.60
C HIS A 47 6.38 -12.76 4.16
N ASN A 48 7.24 -12.95 3.15
CA ASN A 48 8.21 -11.95 2.67
C ASN A 48 7.88 -11.38 1.30
N HIS A 49 6.65 -11.63 0.81
CA HIS A 49 6.20 -11.18 -0.51
C HIS A 49 6.23 -9.66 -0.68
N ALA A 50 5.93 -8.89 0.37
CA ALA A 50 5.81 -7.45 0.28
C ALA A 50 6.54 -6.72 1.43
N ILE A 51 7.49 -5.86 1.08
CA ILE A 51 8.13 -4.93 2.01
C ILE A 51 7.51 -3.56 1.74
N LEU A 52 6.74 -3.05 2.69
CA LEU A 52 5.94 -1.84 2.52
C LEU A 52 6.10 -0.87 3.68
N ASN A 53 6.18 0.43 3.36
CA ASN A 53 6.02 1.47 4.37
C ASN A 53 4.53 1.74 4.63
N ILE A 54 4.03 1.25 5.76
CA ILE A 54 2.61 1.33 6.15
C ILE A 54 2.17 2.79 6.31
N ASN A 55 2.94 3.60 7.04
CA ASN A 55 2.58 4.99 7.34
C ASN A 55 2.47 5.85 6.07
N LYS A 56 3.41 5.69 5.13
CA LYS A 56 3.36 6.36 3.82
C LYS A 56 2.18 5.87 2.97
N SER A 57 1.90 4.57 2.99
CA SER A 57 0.78 4.02 2.23
C SER A 57 -0.55 4.59 2.70
N ILE A 58 -0.73 4.72 4.02
CA ILE A 58 -1.93 5.33 4.62
C ILE A 58 -2.05 6.81 4.24
N SER A 59 -0.96 7.57 4.31
CA SER A 59 -1.01 9.01 3.99
C SER A 59 -1.48 9.24 2.54
N TRP A 60 -1.04 8.41 1.60
CA TRP A 60 -1.51 8.46 0.21
C TRP A 60 -2.95 7.99 0.03
N LEU A 61 -3.39 6.97 0.78
CA LEU A 61 -4.80 6.55 0.77
C LEU A 61 -5.72 7.66 1.33
N VAL A 62 -5.30 8.38 2.37
CA VAL A 62 -6.05 9.52 2.94
C VAL A 62 -6.09 10.70 1.97
N LYS A 63 -5.01 10.94 1.22
CA LYS A 63 -4.97 11.93 0.12
C LYS A 63 -5.83 11.56 -1.09
N GLY A 64 -6.48 10.39 -1.09
CA GLY A 64 -7.39 9.95 -2.14
C GLY A 64 -6.73 9.15 -3.27
N ALA A 65 -5.50 8.65 -3.09
CA ALA A 65 -4.88 7.76 -4.06
C ALA A 65 -5.63 6.41 -4.11
N GLN A 66 -5.98 5.96 -5.32
CA GLN A 66 -6.76 4.74 -5.52
C GLN A 66 -5.83 3.55 -5.80
N PRO A 67 -5.83 2.48 -4.97
CA PRO A 67 -5.04 1.29 -5.24
C PRO A 67 -5.67 0.44 -6.35
N THR A 68 -4.84 -0.23 -7.16
CA THR A 68 -5.31 -1.29 -8.07
C THR A 68 -5.64 -2.58 -7.30
N ASP A 69 -6.40 -3.51 -7.88
CA ASP A 69 -6.92 -4.69 -7.17
C ASP A 69 -5.84 -5.55 -6.50
N THR A 70 -4.73 -5.82 -7.20
CA THR A 70 -3.59 -6.56 -6.63
C THR A 70 -2.94 -5.80 -5.47
N VAL A 71 -2.79 -4.48 -5.59
CA VAL A 71 -2.23 -3.63 -4.52
C VAL A 71 -3.17 -3.59 -3.32
N LYS A 72 -4.49 -3.57 -3.56
CA LYS A 72 -5.52 -3.65 -2.51
C LYS A 72 -5.42 -4.99 -1.75
N SER A 73 -5.20 -6.10 -2.46
CA SER A 73 -4.97 -7.41 -1.85
C SER A 73 -3.70 -7.41 -0.99
N ILE A 74 -2.58 -6.86 -1.49
CA ILE A 74 -1.34 -6.70 -0.72
C ILE A 74 -1.59 -5.83 0.53
N PHE A 75 -2.27 -4.70 0.40
CA PHE A 75 -2.57 -3.81 1.52
C PHE A 75 -3.49 -4.44 2.57
N ARG A 76 -4.38 -5.35 2.17
CA ARG A 76 -5.19 -6.15 3.09
C ARG A 76 -4.32 -7.13 3.87
N LYS A 77 -3.44 -7.85 3.18
CA LYS A 77 -2.53 -8.83 3.80
C LYS A 77 -1.51 -8.19 4.75
N ASN A 78 -1.10 -6.95 4.49
CA ASN A 78 -0.12 -6.21 5.29
C ASN A 78 -0.74 -5.27 6.33
N GLY A 79 -2.05 -5.32 6.58
CA GLY A 79 -2.70 -4.55 7.66
C GLY A 79 -2.87 -3.05 7.39
N VAL A 80 -2.49 -2.57 6.21
CA VAL A 80 -2.59 -1.15 5.83
C VAL A 80 -4.04 -0.68 5.83
N LEU A 81 -4.94 -1.48 5.25
CA LEU A 81 -6.36 -1.15 5.20
C LEU A 81 -7.00 -1.21 6.59
N PHE A 82 -6.55 -2.14 7.44
CA PHE A 82 -7.02 -2.25 8.82
C PHE A 82 -6.61 -1.01 9.63
N LYS A 83 -5.34 -0.62 9.56
CA LYS A 83 -4.86 0.62 10.21
C LYS A 83 -5.58 1.87 9.69
N LYS A 84 -5.85 1.96 8.37
CA LYS A 84 -6.65 3.05 7.81
C LYS A 84 -8.06 3.11 8.44
N HIS A 85 -8.72 1.96 8.57
CA HIS A 85 -10.04 1.87 9.18
C HIS A 85 -10.05 2.32 10.65
N LEU A 86 -9.05 1.91 11.43
CA LEU A 86 -8.89 2.36 12.81
C LEU A 86 -8.73 3.89 12.90
N LEU A 87 -7.90 4.47 12.04
CA LEU A 87 -7.71 5.93 11.98
C LEU A 87 -9.00 6.67 11.57
N GLU A 88 -9.81 6.10 10.68
CA GLU A 88 -11.14 6.65 10.37
C GLU A 88 -12.09 6.60 11.57
N GLY A 89 -12.02 5.55 12.40
CA GLY A 89 -12.75 5.44 13.67
C GLY A 89 -12.35 6.51 14.68
N VAL A 90 -11.04 6.75 14.81
CA VAL A 90 -10.50 7.84 15.65
C VAL A 90 -11.01 9.19 15.16
N LYS A 91 -10.96 9.46 13.84
CA LYS A 91 -11.44 10.72 13.27
C LYS A 91 -12.93 10.99 13.55
N LYS A 92 -13.73 9.93 13.67
CA LYS A 92 -15.16 10.01 14.00
C LYS A 92 -15.44 10.13 15.50
N GLY A 93 -14.41 10.13 16.35
CA GLY A 93 -14.55 10.20 17.81
C GLY A 93 -14.96 8.88 18.47
N GLY A 94 -14.97 7.77 17.73
CA GLY A 94 -15.37 6.46 18.26
C GLY A 94 -14.25 5.67 18.93
N LEU A 95 -13.00 6.13 18.86
CA LEU A 95 -11.83 5.43 19.39
C LEU A 95 -10.71 6.43 19.74
N THR A 96 -9.91 6.14 20.76
CA THR A 96 -8.69 6.91 21.05
C THR A 96 -7.51 6.47 20.18
N ASN A 97 -6.51 7.35 20.00
CA ASN A 97 -5.30 7.00 19.24
C ASN A 97 -4.54 5.81 19.85
N GLU A 98 -4.57 5.69 21.18
CA GLU A 98 -3.89 4.64 21.92
C GLU A 98 -4.56 3.28 21.72
N GLU A 99 -5.89 3.22 21.83
CA GLU A 99 -6.68 2.03 21.53
C GLU A 99 -6.50 1.56 20.09
N ALA A 100 -6.45 2.49 19.12
CA ALA A 100 -6.19 2.17 17.72
C ALA A 100 -4.81 1.52 17.54
N ASN A 101 -3.78 2.05 18.21
CA ASN A 101 -2.44 1.49 18.13
C ASN A 101 -2.35 0.11 18.81
N GLN A 102 -3.00 -0.07 19.97
CA GLN A 102 -3.07 -1.38 20.64
C GLN A 102 -3.73 -2.43 19.76
N LYS A 103 -4.90 -2.12 19.18
CA LYS A 103 -5.59 -3.03 18.24
C LYS A 103 -4.75 -3.36 17.02
N PHE A 104 -3.96 -2.41 16.52
CA PHE A 104 -3.06 -2.65 15.39
C PHE A 104 -1.84 -3.50 15.77
N ASN A 105 -1.33 -3.38 17.00
CA ASN A 105 -0.18 -4.18 17.46
C ASN A 105 -0.56 -5.65 17.74
N VAL A 106 -1.82 -5.92 18.06
CA VAL A 106 -2.35 -7.28 18.27
C VAL A 106 -2.62 -8.01 16.95
N TRP A 107 -2.75 -7.26 15.86
CA TRP A 107 -2.99 -7.77 14.51
C TRP A 107 -1.71 -8.31 13.87
#